data_AF-A0A382G9R2-F1
#
_entry.id   AF-A0A382G9R2-F1
#
_cell.length_a   1.000
_cell.length_b   1.000
_cell.length_c   1.000
_cell.angle_alpha   90.00
_cell.angle_beta   90.00
_cell.angle_gamma   90.00
#
_symmetry.space_group_name_H-M   'P 1'
#
loop_
_entity.id
_entity.type
_entity.pdbx_description
1 polymer ?
#
loop_
_entity_poly.entity_id
_entity_poly.type
_entity_poly.pdbx_seq_one_letter_code
_entity_poly.pdbx_strand_id
1 'polypeptide(L)'
;MVLNLIVFIALLVILVVLSRRGWSLANRAMTALVIGAAYGLVLQSGIGNTVDSVNATLSWTNLLGASYISLLKMIIMPLVLVMMVAAVVKIEDTATLGKIGGLVIGLLLTTTMLAAVIGALLSAGFNLTADGLVQGERELARASVLVTRQTVVADLALPQILVSFLPTNIFSDLAGSRPTSIIAVVIFGILLGIAGLLVKQEKPEMGLQFQRAMDLAQVIVLKLVNMIIGLTPYGVLALMTKVGAQSSASDILSLIQFVLVSYLAIMLMFLVHAAILMFFRVNPLLYFKRAWPALI
;
A
#
# COMPACT_ATOMS: atom_id res chain seq x y z
N MET A 1 -1.68 -25.52 -21.17
CA MET A 1 -1.64 -24.06 -21.42
C MET A 1 -3.00 -23.51 -21.82
N VAL A 2 -3.55 -23.83 -23.00
CA VAL A 2 -4.83 -23.24 -23.47
C VAL A 2 -5.97 -23.49 -22.48
N LEU A 3 -6.09 -24.72 -21.96
CA LEU A 3 -7.06 -25.07 -20.93
C LEU A 3 -6.92 -24.19 -19.67
N ASN A 4 -5.69 -23.98 -19.20
CA ASN A 4 -5.40 -23.15 -18.03
C ASN A 4 -5.81 -21.68 -18.27
N LEU A 5 -5.57 -21.15 -19.46
CA LEU A 5 -6.02 -19.79 -19.80
C LEU A 5 -7.54 -19.69 -19.84
N ILE A 6 -8.23 -20.71 -20.36
CA ILE A 6 -9.70 -20.76 -20.35
C ILE A 6 -10.22 -20.77 -18.90
N VAL A 7 -9.63 -21.58 -18.03
CA VAL A 7 -10.00 -21.61 -16.60
C VAL A 7 -9.75 -20.25 -15.96
N PHE A 8 -8.60 -19.63 -16.18
CA PHE A 8 -8.30 -18.31 -15.63
C PHE A 8 -9.28 -17.23 -16.11
N ILE A 9 -9.65 -17.24 -17.39
CA ILE A 9 -10.67 -16.34 -17.95
C ILE A 9 -12.04 -16.61 -17.30
N ALA A 10 -12.41 -17.88 -17.09
CA ALA A 10 -13.64 -18.22 -16.38
C ALA A 10 -13.66 -17.66 -14.95
N LEU A 11 -12.53 -17.72 -14.22
CA LEU A 11 -12.39 -17.12 -12.89
C LEU A 11 -12.56 -15.60 -12.93
N LEU A 12 -12.01 -14.92 -13.94
CA LEU A 12 -12.24 -13.49 -14.14
C LEU A 12 -13.71 -13.17 -14.40
N VAL A 13 -14.40 -13.97 -15.23
CA VAL A 13 -15.83 -13.82 -15.51
C VAL A 13 -16.66 -14.00 -14.24
N ILE A 14 -16.32 -14.96 -13.37
CA ILE A 14 -16.97 -15.13 -12.06
C ILE A 14 -16.86 -13.84 -11.24
N LEU A 15 -15.67 -13.21 -11.19
CA LEU A 15 -15.49 -11.95 -10.47
C LEU A 15 -16.29 -10.79 -11.08
N VAL A 16 -16.49 -10.78 -12.40
CA VAL A 16 -17.37 -9.81 -13.09
C VAL A 16 -18.84 -10.06 -12.71
N VAL A 17 -19.29 -11.32 -12.70
CA VAL A 17 -20.66 -11.68 -12.32
C VAL A 17 -20.93 -11.30 -10.86
N LEU A 18 -19.99 -11.57 -9.96
CA LEU A 18 -20.08 -11.15 -8.55
C LEU A 18 -20.17 -9.62 -8.42
N SER A 19 -19.44 -8.88 -9.26
CA SER A 19 -19.57 -7.41 -9.33
C SER A 19 -20.98 -6.97 -9.71
N ARG A 20 -21.59 -7.63 -10.71
CA ARG A 20 -22.95 -7.30 -11.18
C ARG A 20 -24.03 -7.70 -10.17
N ARG A 21 -23.76 -8.68 -9.31
CA ARG A 21 -24.63 -9.09 -8.20
C ARG A 21 -24.53 -8.16 -6.97
N GLY A 22 -23.82 -7.04 -7.06
CA GLY A 22 -23.75 -6.04 -5.99
C GLY A 22 -22.80 -6.40 -4.84
N TRP A 23 -21.89 -7.36 -5.02
CA TRP A 23 -20.89 -7.67 -3.99
C TRP A 23 -19.96 -6.49 -3.74
N SER A 24 -19.65 -6.23 -2.47
CA SER A 24 -18.69 -5.19 -2.08
C SER A 24 -17.30 -5.47 -2.68
N LEU A 25 -16.51 -4.41 -2.86
CA LEU A 25 -15.15 -4.53 -3.38
C LEU A 25 -14.28 -5.42 -2.49
N ALA A 26 -14.38 -5.26 -1.17
CA ALA A 26 -13.63 -6.05 -0.19
C ALA A 26 -13.93 -7.54 -0.35
N ASN A 27 -15.20 -7.94 -0.42
CA ASN A 27 -15.58 -9.34 -0.59
C ASN A 27 -15.06 -9.90 -1.92
N ARG A 28 -15.14 -9.12 -3.01
CA ARG A 28 -14.58 -9.52 -4.31
C ARG A 28 -13.07 -9.70 -4.27
N ALA A 29 -12.34 -8.78 -3.63
CA ALA A 29 -10.89 -8.89 -3.46
C ALA A 29 -10.50 -10.12 -2.62
N MET A 30 -11.22 -10.39 -1.52
CA MET A 30 -10.99 -11.59 -0.70
C MET A 30 -11.28 -12.87 -1.48
N THR A 31 -12.39 -12.94 -2.23
CA THR A 31 -12.68 -14.12 -3.08
C THR A 31 -11.62 -14.32 -4.16
N ALA A 32 -11.16 -13.24 -4.80
CA ALA A 32 -10.09 -13.29 -5.79
C ALA A 32 -8.78 -13.77 -5.19
N LEU A 33 -8.46 -13.38 -3.96
CA LEU A 33 -7.29 -13.84 -3.25
C LEU A 33 -7.34 -15.35 -3.03
N VAL A 34 -8.44 -15.85 -2.46
CA VAL A 34 -8.59 -17.28 -2.15
C VAL A 34 -8.62 -18.13 -3.42
N ILE A 35 -9.44 -17.75 -4.40
CA ILE A 35 -9.58 -18.48 -5.66
C ILE A 35 -8.28 -18.41 -6.47
N GLY A 36 -7.59 -17.27 -6.48
CA GLY A 36 -6.30 -17.11 -7.17
C GLY A 36 -5.23 -17.99 -6.56
N ALA A 37 -5.09 -17.98 -5.23
CA ALA A 37 -4.15 -18.85 -4.53
C ALA A 37 -4.45 -20.33 -4.77
N ALA A 38 -5.71 -20.73 -4.66
CA ALA A 38 -6.15 -22.12 -4.92
C ALA A 38 -5.89 -22.54 -6.36
N TYR A 39 -6.15 -21.66 -7.34
CA TYR A 39 -5.87 -21.94 -8.75
C TYR A 39 -4.36 -22.06 -9.02
N GLY A 40 -3.55 -21.18 -8.43
CA GLY A 40 -2.09 -21.30 -8.48
C GLY A 40 -1.59 -22.64 -7.94
N LEU A 41 -2.11 -23.08 -6.80
CA LEU A 41 -1.80 -24.38 -6.20
C LEU A 41 -2.12 -25.56 -7.13
N VAL A 42 -3.29 -25.52 -7.78
CA VAL A 42 -3.68 -26.55 -8.77
C VAL A 42 -2.68 -26.57 -9.93
N LEU A 43 -2.27 -25.41 -10.44
CA LEU A 43 -1.24 -25.32 -11.49
C LEU A 43 0.10 -25.91 -11.03
N GLN A 44 0.49 -25.66 -9.78
CA GLN A 44 1.74 -26.18 -9.23
C GLN A 44 1.73 -27.70 -9.05
N SER A 45 0.61 -28.28 -8.59
CA SER A 45 0.49 -29.70 -8.27
C SER A 45 0.76 -30.65 -9.46
N GLY A 46 0.88 -30.12 -10.67
CA GLY A 46 1.28 -30.88 -11.86
C GLY A 46 0.20 -31.82 -12.40
N ILE A 47 -1.01 -31.83 -11.82
CA ILE A 47 -2.13 -32.64 -12.31
C ILE A 47 -2.43 -32.23 -13.77
N GLY A 48 -1.95 -33.05 -14.72
CA GLY A 48 -2.13 -32.86 -16.16
C GLY A 48 -1.34 -31.71 -16.80
N ASN A 49 -0.35 -31.11 -16.13
CA ASN A 49 0.37 -29.93 -16.63
C ASN A 49 1.89 -30.14 -16.69
N THR A 50 2.51 -29.76 -17.82
CA THR A 50 3.98 -29.66 -17.93
C THR A 50 4.47 -28.32 -17.39
N VAL A 51 5.73 -28.26 -16.92
CA VAL A 51 6.37 -27.04 -16.41
C VAL A 51 6.29 -25.88 -17.42
N ASP A 52 6.53 -26.17 -18.70
CA ASP A 52 6.43 -25.16 -19.78
C ASP A 52 5.02 -24.61 -19.93
N SER A 53 4.01 -25.47 -19.78
CA SER A 53 2.62 -25.07 -19.90
C SER A 53 2.16 -24.17 -18.75
N VAL A 54 2.70 -24.37 -17.55
CA VAL A 54 2.47 -23.52 -16.36
C VAL A 54 3.17 -22.18 -16.55
N ASN A 55 4.44 -22.18 -16.94
CA ASN A 55 5.20 -20.94 -17.19
C ASN A 55 4.56 -20.08 -18.28
N ALA A 56 4.11 -20.69 -19.38
CA ALA A 56 3.41 -19.96 -20.43
C ALA A 56 2.07 -19.39 -19.95
N THR A 57 1.32 -20.13 -19.12
CA THR A 57 0.09 -19.64 -18.48
C THR A 57 0.40 -18.43 -17.59
N LEU A 58 1.44 -18.54 -16.75
CA LEU A 58 1.86 -17.48 -15.84
C LEU A 58 2.31 -16.22 -16.57
N SER A 59 2.92 -16.32 -17.75
CA SER A 59 3.28 -15.14 -18.55
C SER A 59 2.04 -14.27 -18.86
N TRP A 60 0.95 -14.92 -19.28
CA TRP A 60 -0.32 -14.23 -19.60
C TRP A 60 -1.07 -13.75 -18.36
N THR A 61 -1.12 -14.54 -17.28
CA THR A 61 -1.77 -14.06 -16.04
C THR A 61 -0.98 -12.91 -15.42
N ASN A 62 0.36 -12.96 -15.47
CA ASN A 62 1.22 -11.90 -14.97
C ASN A 62 1.05 -10.59 -15.73
N LEU A 63 0.64 -10.61 -16.99
CA LEU A 63 0.30 -9.39 -17.72
C LEU A 63 -0.81 -8.60 -17.01
N LEU A 64 -1.84 -9.26 -16.49
CA LEU A 64 -2.90 -8.60 -15.72
C LEU A 64 -2.37 -8.07 -14.38
N GLY A 65 -1.63 -8.90 -13.63
CA GLY A 65 -1.09 -8.51 -12.32
C GLY A 65 -0.10 -7.35 -12.41
N ALA A 66 0.81 -7.39 -13.39
CA ALA A 66 1.79 -6.33 -13.63
C ALA A 66 1.12 -5.04 -14.10
N SER A 67 0.15 -5.13 -15.02
CA SER A 67 -0.63 -3.97 -15.47
C SER A 67 -1.35 -3.30 -14.29
N TYR A 68 -1.97 -4.08 -13.40
CA TYR A 68 -2.61 -3.55 -12.20
C TYR A 68 -1.63 -2.82 -11.28
N ILE A 69 -0.47 -3.41 -10.98
CA ILE A 69 0.56 -2.76 -10.15
C ILE A 69 1.05 -1.46 -10.81
N SER A 70 1.24 -1.43 -12.12
CA SER A 70 1.65 -0.23 -12.86
C SER A 70 0.60 0.88 -12.76
N LEU A 71 -0.68 0.54 -12.88
CA LEU A 71 -1.77 1.49 -12.71
C LEU A 71 -1.86 2.02 -11.27
N LEU A 72 -1.65 1.16 -10.26
CA LEU A 72 -1.57 1.60 -8.86
C LEU A 72 -0.39 2.55 -8.62
N LYS A 73 0.78 2.27 -9.19
CA LYS A 73 1.95 3.15 -9.05
C LYS A 73 1.73 4.52 -9.72
N MET A 74 1.07 4.53 -10.88
CA MET A 74 0.75 5.75 -11.63
C MET A 74 -0.09 6.73 -10.81
N ILE A 75 -1.08 6.25 -10.06
CA ILE A 75 -2.01 7.13 -9.32
C ILE A 75 -1.41 7.74 -8.05
N ILE A 76 -0.32 7.18 -7.51
CA ILE A 76 0.25 7.61 -6.22
C ILE A 76 0.72 9.06 -6.28
N MET A 77 1.53 9.41 -7.28
CA MET A 77 2.17 10.74 -7.33
C MET A 77 1.18 11.88 -7.53
N PRO A 78 0.21 11.80 -8.48
CA PRO A 78 -0.82 12.83 -8.62
C PRO A 78 -1.72 12.93 -7.38
N LEU A 79 -2.09 11.79 -6.78
CA LEU A 79 -2.90 11.77 -5.56
C LEU A 79 -2.22 12.49 -4.42
N VAL A 80 -0.97 12.12 -4.12
CA VAL A 80 -0.21 12.73 -3.01
C VAL A 80 -0.09 14.24 -3.21
N LEU A 81 0.31 14.70 -4.40
CA LEU A 81 0.46 16.13 -4.68
C LEU A 81 -0.87 16.89 -4.42
N VAL A 82 -1.95 16.46 -5.06
CA VAL A 82 -3.24 17.16 -4.99
C VAL A 82 -3.82 17.09 -3.58
N MET A 83 -3.74 15.94 -2.90
CA MET A 83 -4.24 15.81 -1.53
C MET A 83 -3.47 16.70 -0.56
N MET A 84 -2.15 16.79 -0.67
CA MET A 84 -1.34 17.59 0.24
C MET A 84 -1.62 19.09 0.06
N VAL A 85 -1.69 19.57 -1.18
CA VAL A 85 -2.04 20.98 -1.46
C VAL A 85 -3.45 21.28 -0.96
N ALA A 86 -4.44 20.43 -1.30
CA ALA A 86 -5.83 20.62 -0.89
C ALA A 86 -6.00 20.56 0.64
N ALA A 87 -5.26 19.70 1.32
CA ALA A 87 -5.30 19.60 2.79
C ALA A 87 -4.79 20.88 3.45
N VAL A 88 -3.68 21.44 2.96
CA VAL A 88 -3.10 22.66 3.54
C VAL A 88 -3.96 23.89 3.28
N VAL A 89 -4.50 24.06 2.06
CA VAL A 89 -5.32 25.24 1.70
C VAL A 89 -6.64 25.31 2.48
N LYS A 90 -7.07 24.19 3.08
CA LYS A 90 -8.25 24.12 3.95
C LYS A 90 -7.97 24.55 5.40
N ILE A 91 -6.71 24.72 5.77
CA ILE A 91 -6.32 25.14 7.11
C ILE A 91 -6.34 26.67 7.18
N GLU A 92 -7.10 27.22 8.12
CA GLU A 92 -7.25 28.68 8.28
C GLU A 92 -6.04 29.33 8.97
N ASP A 93 -5.33 28.57 9.83
CA ASP A 93 -4.17 29.05 10.59
C ASP A 93 -2.91 28.19 10.37
N THR A 94 -1.88 28.78 9.77
CA THR A 94 -0.60 28.13 9.46
C THR A 94 0.22 27.80 10.72
N ALA A 95 0.05 28.52 11.83
CA ALA A 95 0.74 28.21 13.09
C ALA A 95 0.22 26.90 13.72
N THR A 96 -1.07 26.64 13.53
CA THR A 96 -1.72 25.39 13.95
C THR A 96 -1.20 24.18 13.16
N LEU A 97 -0.83 24.35 11.88
CA LEU A 97 -0.26 23.28 11.05
C LEU A 97 1.06 22.72 11.62
N GLY A 98 1.98 23.58 12.05
CA GLY A 98 3.28 23.15 12.60
C GLY A 98 3.14 22.34 13.89
N LYS A 99 2.26 22.77 14.80
CA LYS A 99 1.97 22.08 16.07
C LYS A 99 1.34 20.71 15.84
N ILE A 100 0.31 20.66 14.98
CA ILE A 100 -0.36 19.39 14.63
C ILE A 100 0.62 18.44 13.93
N GLY A 101 1.40 18.94 12.97
CA GLY A 101 2.38 18.15 12.23
C GLY A 101 3.41 17.50 13.16
N GLY A 102 4.00 18.27 14.08
CA GLY A 102 4.97 17.73 15.05
C GLY A 102 4.38 16.66 15.96
N LEU A 103 3.16 16.86 16.46
CA LEU A 103 2.46 15.87 17.30
C LEU A 103 2.14 14.59 16.53
N VAL A 104 1.65 14.73 15.29
CA VAL A 104 1.34 13.58 14.42
C VAL A 104 2.60 12.81 14.08
N ILE A 105 3.70 13.47 13.73
CA ILE A 105 4.99 12.80 13.46
C ILE A 105 5.47 12.04 14.70
N GLY A 106 5.46 12.67 15.88
CA GLY A 106 5.87 12.02 17.12
C GLY A 106 5.01 10.80 17.44
N LEU A 107 3.69 10.91 17.28
CA LEU A 107 2.76 9.80 17.47
C LEU A 107 3.03 8.67 16.47
N LEU A 108 3.12 8.97 15.17
CA LEU A 108 3.33 7.98 14.12
C LEU A 108 4.67 7.25 14.27
N LEU A 109 5.75 7.97 14.60
CA LEU A 109 7.06 7.36 14.86
C LEU A 109 6.98 6.43 16.07
N THR A 110 6.32 6.86 17.14
CA THR A 110 6.17 6.05 18.36
C THR A 110 5.35 4.79 18.09
N THR A 111 4.18 4.90 17.43
CA THR A 111 3.34 3.75 17.12
C THR A 111 4.00 2.81 16.12
N THR A 112 4.76 3.34 15.16
CA THR A 112 5.53 2.52 14.19
C THR A 112 6.66 1.76 14.90
N MET A 113 7.38 2.41 15.80
CA MET A 113 8.41 1.77 16.61
C MET A 113 7.81 0.64 17.47
N LEU A 114 6.68 0.89 18.15
CA LEU A 114 5.98 -0.14 18.93
C LEU A 114 5.51 -1.30 18.04
N ALA A 115 4.95 -1.03 16.86
CA ALA A 115 4.55 -2.04 15.90
C ALA A 115 5.74 -2.89 15.43
N ALA A 116 6.89 -2.25 15.15
CA ALA A 116 8.10 -2.93 14.74
C ALA A 116 8.65 -3.84 15.87
N VAL A 117 8.65 -3.37 17.12
CA VAL A 117 9.04 -4.17 18.28
C VAL A 117 8.12 -5.37 18.47
N ILE A 118 6.80 -5.19 18.42
CA ILE A 118 5.82 -6.28 18.53
C ILE A 118 6.02 -7.30 17.40
N GLY A 119 6.17 -6.83 16.16
CA GLY A 119 6.42 -7.69 15.00
C GLY A 119 7.71 -8.49 15.14
N ALA A 120 8.79 -7.85 15.59
CA ALA A 120 10.08 -8.51 15.81
C ALA A 120 10.00 -9.56 16.94
N LEU A 121 9.36 -9.23 18.06
CA LEU A 121 9.18 -10.14 19.19
C LEU A 121 8.32 -11.36 18.81
N LEU A 122 7.22 -11.16 18.09
CA LEU A 122 6.38 -12.25 17.62
C LEU A 122 7.10 -13.10 16.57
N SER A 123 7.83 -12.48 15.64
CA SER A 123 8.62 -13.21 14.64
C SER A 123 9.66 -14.10 15.30
N ALA A 124 10.38 -13.58 16.30
CA ALA A 124 11.36 -14.36 17.07
C ALA A 124 10.69 -15.44 17.93
N GLY A 125 9.60 -15.11 18.63
CA GLY A 125 8.90 -16.02 19.53
C GLY A 125 8.20 -17.19 18.82
N PHE A 126 7.68 -16.97 17.61
CA PHE A 126 7.10 -18.02 16.76
C PHE A 126 8.11 -18.66 15.80
N ASN A 127 9.39 -18.27 15.92
CA ASN A 127 10.50 -18.74 15.09
C ASN A 127 10.17 -18.69 13.59
N LEU A 128 9.53 -17.60 13.17
CA LEU A 128 9.15 -17.39 11.78
C LEU A 128 10.42 -17.18 10.95
N THR A 129 10.66 -18.08 10.01
CA THR A 129 11.75 -17.96 9.05
C THR A 129 11.21 -17.53 7.69
N ALA A 130 12.03 -16.79 6.94
CA ALA A 130 11.77 -16.54 5.52
C ALA A 130 12.26 -17.70 4.64
N ASP A 131 12.87 -18.72 5.24
CA ASP A 131 13.39 -19.89 4.54
C ASP A 131 12.24 -20.64 3.87
N GLY A 132 12.31 -20.77 2.54
CA GLY A 132 11.25 -21.34 1.70
C GLY A 132 10.32 -20.29 1.04
N LEU A 133 10.12 -19.12 1.64
CA LEU A 133 9.40 -18.00 0.98
C LEU A 133 10.27 -17.29 -0.07
N VAL A 134 11.59 -17.44 0.02
CA VAL A 134 12.58 -16.91 -0.92
C VAL A 134 12.91 -17.97 -1.97
N GLN A 135 11.99 -18.22 -2.91
CA GLN A 135 12.28 -19.10 -4.04
C GLN A 135 12.18 -18.34 -5.37
N GLY A 136 13.36 -18.04 -5.91
CA GLY A 136 13.56 -17.44 -7.22
C GLY A 136 14.86 -16.63 -7.25
N GLU A 137 15.67 -16.81 -8.29
CA GLU A 137 16.93 -16.06 -8.51
C GLU A 137 16.75 -14.53 -8.41
N ARG A 138 15.54 -14.02 -8.70
CA ARG A 138 15.16 -12.61 -8.58
C ARG A 138 15.12 -12.09 -7.14
N GLU A 139 14.77 -12.93 -6.16
CA GLU A 139 14.60 -12.50 -4.77
C GLU A 139 15.86 -12.73 -3.92
N LEU A 140 16.70 -13.69 -4.30
CA LEU A 140 18.12 -13.73 -3.88
C LEU A 140 18.89 -12.51 -4.40
N ALA A 141 18.64 -12.08 -5.64
CA ALA A 141 19.19 -10.83 -6.17
C ALA A 141 18.60 -9.58 -5.46
N ARG A 142 17.35 -9.62 -4.97
CA ARG A 142 16.83 -8.56 -4.08
C ARG A 142 17.44 -8.60 -2.68
N ALA A 143 17.74 -9.77 -2.13
CA ALA A 143 18.41 -9.91 -0.84
C ALA A 143 19.84 -9.33 -0.90
N SER A 144 20.58 -9.55 -1.98
CA SER A 144 21.90 -8.92 -2.19
C SER A 144 21.79 -7.40 -2.40
N VAL A 145 20.73 -6.93 -3.07
CA VAL A 145 20.40 -5.49 -3.16
C VAL A 145 20.00 -4.90 -1.81
N LEU A 146 19.32 -5.66 -0.94
CA LEU A 146 18.96 -5.24 0.42
C LEU A 146 20.19 -5.08 1.30
N VAL A 147 21.14 -6.03 1.25
CA VAL A 147 22.44 -5.93 1.95
C VAL A 147 23.23 -4.71 1.46
N THR A 148 23.28 -4.49 0.14
CA THR A 148 23.94 -3.32 -0.47
C THR A 148 23.24 -2.00 -0.12
N ARG A 149 21.91 -2.00 0.08
CA ARG A 149 21.19 -0.81 0.55
C ARG A 149 21.39 -0.56 2.04
N GLN A 150 21.57 -1.61 2.84
CA GLN A 150 21.80 -1.51 4.28
C GLN A 150 23.15 -0.83 4.58
N THR A 151 24.18 -1.09 3.78
CA THR A 151 25.48 -0.40 3.87
C THR A 151 25.38 1.07 3.46
N VAL A 152 24.62 1.40 2.42
CA VAL A 152 24.38 2.80 1.99
C VAL A 152 23.58 3.61 3.03
N VAL A 153 22.66 2.98 3.75
CA VAL A 153 21.87 3.65 4.81
C VAL A 153 22.67 3.80 6.11
N ALA A 154 23.59 2.86 6.41
CA ALA A 154 24.45 2.94 7.59
C ALA A 154 25.49 4.09 7.51
N ASP A 155 25.94 4.44 6.30
CA ASP A 155 26.91 5.51 6.06
C ASP A 155 26.26 6.90 5.80
N LEU A 156 24.94 6.95 5.63
CA LEU A 156 24.22 8.22 5.53
C LEU A 156 24.08 8.83 6.92
N ALA A 157 24.95 9.80 7.23
CA ALA A 157 24.74 10.63 8.41
C ALA A 157 23.34 11.28 8.34
N LEU A 158 22.68 11.34 9.51
CA LEU A 158 21.29 11.81 9.64
C LEU A 158 20.98 13.11 8.87
N PRO A 159 21.89 14.12 8.83
CA PRO A 159 21.68 15.33 8.02
C PRO A 159 21.49 15.07 6.52
N GLN A 160 22.25 14.15 5.92
CA GLN A 160 22.15 13.80 4.50
C GLN A 160 20.80 13.15 4.19
N ILE A 161 20.27 12.33 5.10
CA ILE A 161 18.93 11.75 4.98
C ILE A 161 17.87 12.86 4.98
N LEU A 162 17.96 13.81 5.91
CA LEU A 162 17.02 14.93 5.98
C LEU A 162 17.07 15.80 4.71
N VAL A 163 18.26 16.12 4.21
CA VAL A 163 18.43 16.87 2.95
C VAL A 163 17.87 16.08 1.76
N SER A 164 17.97 14.74 1.76
CA SER A 164 17.45 13.90 0.67
C SER A 164 15.93 13.94 0.52
N PHE A 165 15.21 14.42 1.53
CA PHE A 165 13.76 14.64 1.48
C PHE A 165 13.38 15.94 0.78
N LEU A 166 14.31 16.92 0.69
CA LEU A 166 14.02 18.18 0.04
C LEU A 166 13.95 18.00 -1.49
N PRO A 167 12.87 18.47 -2.15
CA PRO A 167 12.77 18.44 -3.59
C PRO A 167 13.77 19.43 -4.20
N THR A 168 14.65 18.95 -5.08
CA THR A 168 15.50 19.81 -5.91
C THR A 168 14.89 20.06 -7.28
N ASN A 169 14.10 19.10 -7.79
CA ASN A 169 13.32 19.21 -9.01
C ASN A 169 12.02 18.41 -8.89
N ILE A 170 10.90 19.12 -8.75
CA ILE A 170 9.59 18.50 -8.53
C ILE A 170 9.16 17.61 -9.70
N PHE A 171 9.50 17.93 -10.94
CA PHE A 171 9.11 17.11 -12.09
C PHE A 171 9.85 15.77 -12.10
N SER A 172 11.11 15.77 -11.69
CA SER A 172 11.89 14.54 -11.50
C SER A 172 11.30 13.71 -10.36
N ASP A 173 10.94 14.33 -9.24
CA ASP A 173 10.32 13.62 -8.12
C ASP A 173 8.92 13.09 -8.48
N LEU A 174 8.09 13.83 -9.23
CA LEU A 174 6.81 13.35 -9.76
C LEU A 174 6.95 12.14 -10.70
N ALA A 175 8.09 12.04 -11.40
CA ALA A 175 8.43 10.86 -12.20
C ALA A 175 8.93 9.67 -11.37
N GLY A 176 9.10 9.83 -10.05
CA GLY A 176 9.54 8.76 -9.15
C GLY A 176 11.01 8.38 -9.34
N SER A 177 11.86 9.35 -9.68
CA SER A 177 13.28 9.10 -9.98
C SER A 177 14.11 8.63 -8.79
N ARG A 178 13.64 8.83 -7.55
CA ARG A 178 14.35 8.47 -6.32
C ARG A 178 13.43 7.81 -5.29
N PRO A 179 13.98 7.02 -4.34
CA PRO A 179 13.19 6.41 -3.27
C PRO A 179 12.46 7.42 -2.37
N THR A 180 13.03 8.63 -2.20
CA THR A 180 12.47 9.70 -1.36
C THR A 180 11.48 10.60 -2.10
N SER A 181 11.19 10.34 -3.37
CA SER A 181 10.38 11.23 -4.20
C SER A 181 8.95 11.44 -3.67
N ILE A 182 8.33 10.44 -3.04
CA ILE A 182 7.00 10.61 -2.42
C ILE A 182 7.06 11.65 -1.30
N ILE A 183 8.07 11.58 -0.44
CA ILE A 183 8.26 12.53 0.67
C ILE A 183 8.54 13.93 0.12
N ALA A 184 9.37 14.03 -0.92
CA ALA A 184 9.68 15.30 -1.60
C ALA A 184 8.42 15.94 -2.20
N VAL A 185 7.54 15.15 -2.83
CA VAL A 185 6.24 15.63 -3.34
C VAL A 185 5.30 16.08 -2.22
N VAL A 186 5.30 15.40 -1.06
CA VAL A 186 4.54 15.85 0.12
C VAL A 186 5.04 17.21 0.59
N ILE A 187 6.36 17.37 0.78
CA ILE A 187 6.96 18.63 1.22
C ILE A 187 6.64 19.76 0.24
N PHE A 188 6.81 19.51 -1.07
CA PHE A 188 6.44 20.47 -2.10
C PHE A 188 4.94 20.82 -2.05
N GLY A 189 4.06 19.83 -1.93
CA GLY A 189 2.61 20.04 -1.83
C GLY A 189 2.23 20.89 -0.62
N ILE A 190 2.90 20.70 0.52
CA ILE A 190 2.71 21.53 1.71
C ILE A 190 3.16 22.97 1.44
N LEU A 191 4.36 23.17 0.90
CA LEU A 191 4.89 24.51 0.59
C LEU A 191 4.01 25.25 -0.42
N LEU A 192 3.53 24.55 -1.46
CA LEU A 192 2.61 25.09 -2.46
C LEU A 192 1.25 25.44 -1.83
N GLY A 193 0.75 24.62 -0.93
CA GLY A 193 -0.46 24.90 -0.17
C GLY A 193 -0.32 26.14 0.74
N ILE A 194 0.80 26.28 1.44
CA ILE A 194 1.13 27.46 2.26
C ILE A 194 1.19 28.71 1.38
N ALA A 195 1.86 28.65 0.23
CA ALA A 195 1.89 29.75 -0.73
C ALA A 195 0.47 30.14 -1.19
N GLY A 196 -0.41 29.15 -1.44
CA GLY A 196 -1.81 29.39 -1.76
C GLY A 196 -2.60 30.09 -0.63
N LEU A 197 -2.33 29.74 0.63
CA LEU A 197 -2.91 30.42 1.79
C LEU A 197 -2.45 31.88 1.89
N LEU A 198 -1.15 32.14 1.68
CA LEU A 198 -0.62 33.50 1.68
C LEU A 198 -1.23 34.35 0.56
N VAL A 199 -1.38 33.79 -0.65
CA VAL A 199 -2.10 34.45 -1.74
C VAL A 199 -3.56 34.74 -1.37
N LYS A 200 -4.24 33.85 -0.64
CA LYS A 200 -5.61 34.10 -0.16
C LYS A 200 -5.68 35.26 0.85
N GLN A 201 -4.64 35.42 1.68
CA GLN A 201 -4.56 36.55 2.62
C GLN A 201 -4.32 37.89 1.88
N GLU A 202 -3.45 37.90 0.88
CA GLU A 202 -3.13 39.10 0.09
C GLU A 202 -4.22 39.46 -0.93
N LYS A 203 -4.80 38.44 -1.58
CA LYS A 203 -5.71 38.51 -2.72
C LYS A 203 -6.84 37.47 -2.56
N PRO A 204 -7.88 37.77 -1.75
CA PRO A 204 -8.91 36.81 -1.37
C PRO A 204 -9.61 36.13 -2.53
N GLU A 205 -9.96 36.86 -3.59
CA GLU A 205 -10.64 36.30 -4.75
C GLU A 205 -9.80 35.25 -5.49
N MET A 206 -8.51 35.54 -5.73
CA MET A 206 -7.61 34.59 -6.40
C MET A 206 -7.29 33.38 -5.51
N GLY A 207 -7.12 33.58 -4.21
CA GLY A 207 -6.95 32.49 -3.27
C GLY A 207 -8.17 31.56 -3.20
N LEU A 208 -9.38 32.11 -3.28
CA LEU A 208 -10.61 31.31 -3.34
C LEU A 208 -10.71 30.53 -4.65
N GLN A 209 -10.30 31.11 -5.78
CA GLN A 209 -10.23 30.40 -7.06
C GLN A 209 -9.23 29.24 -7.00
N PHE A 210 -8.05 29.45 -6.41
CA PHE A 210 -7.05 28.40 -6.21
C PHE A 210 -7.60 27.26 -5.33
N GLN A 211 -8.24 27.60 -4.21
CA GLN A 211 -8.88 26.61 -3.34
C GLN A 211 -9.93 25.77 -4.09
N ARG A 212 -10.81 26.41 -4.86
CA ARG A 212 -11.82 25.70 -5.69
C ARG A 212 -11.18 24.82 -6.77
N ALA A 213 -10.09 25.27 -7.39
CA ALA A 213 -9.35 24.47 -8.36
C ALA A 213 -8.74 23.21 -7.72
N MET A 214 -8.21 23.34 -6.50
CA MET A 214 -7.68 22.20 -5.74
C MET A 214 -8.77 21.23 -5.27
N ASP A 215 -9.94 21.74 -4.86
CA ASP A 215 -11.09 20.89 -4.55
C ASP A 215 -11.56 20.10 -5.79
N LEU A 216 -11.64 20.74 -6.95
CA LEU A 216 -11.98 20.08 -8.21
C LEU A 216 -10.93 19.01 -8.58
N ALA A 217 -9.65 19.35 -8.50
CA ALA A 217 -8.57 18.42 -8.75
C ALA A 217 -8.64 17.22 -7.79
N GLN A 218 -8.92 17.45 -6.51
CA GLN A 218 -9.08 16.40 -5.50
C GLN A 218 -10.20 15.44 -5.89
N VAL A 219 -11.37 15.95 -6.30
CA VAL A 219 -12.50 15.11 -6.73
C VAL A 219 -12.15 14.29 -7.97
N ILE A 220 -11.50 14.90 -8.97
CA ILE A 220 -11.09 14.21 -10.22
C ILE A 220 -10.09 13.09 -9.92
N VAL A 221 -9.07 13.39 -9.11
CA VAL A 221 -8.03 12.40 -8.77
C VAL A 221 -8.61 11.28 -7.93
N LEU A 222 -9.49 11.57 -6.97
CA LEU A 222 -10.19 10.52 -6.21
C LEU A 222 -11.07 9.65 -7.12
N LYS A 223 -11.72 10.22 -8.13
CA LYS A 223 -12.47 9.43 -9.12
C LYS A 223 -11.56 8.49 -9.91
N LEU A 224 -10.41 8.97 -10.35
CA LEU A 224 -9.40 8.16 -11.04
C LEU A 224 -8.89 7.02 -10.13
N VAL A 225 -8.55 7.32 -8.88
CA VAL A 225 -8.13 6.33 -7.89
C VAL A 225 -9.19 5.25 -7.72
N ASN A 226 -10.46 5.64 -7.57
CA ASN A 226 -11.57 4.70 -7.43
C ASN A 226 -11.74 3.79 -8.68
N MET A 227 -11.48 4.31 -9.89
CA MET A 227 -11.50 3.49 -11.10
C MET A 227 -10.42 2.40 -11.06
N ILE A 228 -9.20 2.75 -10.68
CA ILE A 228 -8.09 1.80 -10.59
C ILE A 228 -8.30 0.80 -9.45
N ILE A 229 -8.76 1.26 -8.28
CA ILE A 229 -9.09 0.41 -7.13
C ILE A 229 -10.23 -0.56 -7.49
N GLY A 230 -11.16 -0.19 -8.36
CA GLY A 230 -12.19 -1.10 -8.88
C GLY A 230 -11.64 -2.33 -9.62
N LEU A 231 -10.39 -2.27 -10.10
CA LEU A 231 -9.69 -3.38 -10.77
C LEU A 231 -9.02 -4.35 -9.80
N THR A 232 -8.99 -4.04 -8.50
CA THR A 232 -8.28 -4.81 -7.46
C THR A 232 -8.59 -6.30 -7.49
N PRO A 233 -9.85 -6.77 -7.58
CA PRO A 233 -10.12 -8.22 -7.59
C PRO A 233 -9.42 -8.95 -8.75
N TYR A 234 -9.33 -8.34 -9.92
CA TYR A 234 -8.71 -8.97 -11.09
C TYR A 234 -7.18 -9.00 -10.97
N GLY A 235 -6.59 -7.91 -10.48
CA GLY A 235 -5.15 -7.84 -10.22
C GLY A 235 -4.72 -8.83 -9.13
N VAL A 236 -5.47 -8.88 -8.01
CA VAL A 236 -5.22 -9.81 -6.90
C VAL A 236 -5.35 -11.26 -7.34
N LEU A 237 -6.38 -11.62 -8.14
CA LEU A 237 -6.51 -12.98 -8.69
C LEU A 237 -5.24 -13.38 -9.44
N ALA A 238 -4.75 -12.51 -10.32
CA ALA A 238 -3.59 -12.79 -11.16
C ALA A 238 -2.29 -12.90 -10.36
N LEU A 239 -2.09 -12.00 -9.38
CA LEU A 239 -0.93 -12.01 -8.48
C LEU A 239 -0.93 -13.24 -7.57
N MET A 240 -2.08 -13.61 -7.01
CA MET A 240 -2.19 -14.77 -6.13
C MET A 240 -2.09 -16.10 -6.89
N THR A 241 -2.54 -16.14 -8.15
CA THR A 241 -2.28 -17.27 -9.04
C THR A 241 -0.78 -17.50 -9.21
N LYS A 242 0.00 -16.44 -9.42
CA LYS A 242 1.45 -16.53 -9.53
C LYS A 242 2.08 -17.04 -8.22
N VAL A 243 1.67 -16.47 -7.08
CA VAL A 243 2.18 -16.89 -5.77
C VAL A 243 1.89 -18.37 -5.54
N GLY A 244 0.65 -18.83 -5.72
CA GLY A 244 0.29 -20.23 -5.53
C GLY A 244 0.99 -21.17 -6.52
N ALA A 245 1.22 -20.74 -7.76
CA ALA A 245 1.89 -21.58 -8.77
C ALA A 245 3.40 -21.75 -8.55
N GLN A 246 4.02 -20.82 -7.81
CA GLN A 246 5.47 -20.79 -7.59
C GLN A 246 5.88 -21.20 -6.17
N SER A 247 4.96 -21.29 -5.21
CA SER A 247 5.26 -21.59 -3.80
C SER A 247 4.94 -23.03 -3.47
N SER A 248 5.87 -23.83 -2.93
CA SER A 248 5.60 -25.23 -2.56
C SER A 248 4.54 -25.36 -1.46
N ALA A 249 3.96 -26.56 -1.29
CA ALA A 249 2.99 -26.81 -0.24
C ALA A 249 3.53 -26.50 1.17
N SER A 250 4.82 -26.73 1.41
CA SER A 250 5.51 -26.33 2.65
C SER A 250 5.62 -24.80 2.76
N ASP A 251 5.93 -24.09 1.67
CA ASP A 251 6.03 -22.62 1.69
C ASP A 251 4.68 -21.97 1.98
N ILE A 252 3.59 -22.58 1.50
CA ILE A 252 2.23 -22.11 1.76
C ILE A 252 1.84 -22.33 3.22
N LEU A 253 2.25 -23.44 3.83
CA LEU A 253 2.06 -23.65 5.27
C LEU A 253 2.80 -22.58 6.08
N SER A 254 4.05 -22.28 5.72
CA SER A 254 4.83 -21.19 6.31
C SER A 254 4.15 -19.83 6.12
N LEU A 255 3.57 -19.58 4.94
CA LEU A 255 2.85 -18.34 4.66
C LEU A 255 1.56 -18.22 5.50
N ILE A 256 0.81 -19.31 5.67
CA ILE A 256 -0.37 -19.33 6.54
C ILE A 256 0.02 -19.05 7.99
N GLN A 257 1.07 -19.68 8.49
CA GLN A 257 1.59 -19.42 9.83
C GLN A 257 2.01 -17.95 9.98
N PHE A 258 2.73 -17.41 9.00
CA PHE A 258 3.11 -15.99 8.97
C PHE A 258 1.90 -15.05 8.99
N VAL A 259 0.86 -15.35 8.21
CA VAL A 259 -0.40 -14.57 8.18
C VAL A 259 -1.11 -14.62 9.54
N LEU A 260 -1.22 -15.80 10.16
CA LEU A 260 -1.85 -15.93 11.49
C LEU A 260 -1.11 -15.13 12.57
N VAL A 261 0.22 -15.21 12.59
CA VAL A 261 1.04 -14.42 13.54
C VAL A 261 0.94 -12.92 13.22
N SER A 262 0.83 -12.53 11.95
CA SER A 262 0.60 -11.14 11.55
C SER A 262 -0.76 -10.62 12.05
N TYR A 263 -1.82 -11.43 11.99
CA TYR A 263 -3.12 -11.09 12.59
C TYR A 263 -3.04 -10.94 14.12
N LEU A 264 -2.24 -11.78 14.79
CA LEU A 264 -1.97 -11.62 16.22
C LEU A 264 -1.22 -10.31 16.50
N ALA A 265 -0.22 -9.95 15.70
CA ALA A 265 0.49 -8.67 15.81
C ALA A 265 -0.45 -7.47 15.66
N ILE A 266 -1.34 -7.53 14.66
CA ILE A 266 -2.39 -6.51 14.45
C ILE A 266 -3.31 -6.42 15.67
N MET A 267 -3.74 -7.56 16.22
CA MET A 267 -4.58 -7.60 17.43
C MET A 267 -3.87 -6.96 18.63
N LEU A 268 -2.59 -7.23 18.84
CA LEU A 268 -1.79 -6.58 19.89
C LEU A 268 -1.68 -5.07 19.65
N MET A 269 -1.54 -4.62 18.40
CA MET A 269 -1.57 -3.20 18.09
C MET A 269 -2.91 -2.54 18.41
N PHE A 270 -4.05 -3.22 18.26
CA PHE A 270 -5.32 -2.69 18.75
C PHE A 270 -5.31 -2.44 20.26
N LEU A 271 -4.65 -3.31 21.05
CA LEU A 271 -4.47 -3.09 22.49
C LEU A 271 -3.55 -1.89 22.78
N VAL A 272 -2.47 -1.70 22.00
CA VAL A 272 -1.60 -0.52 22.11
C VAL A 272 -2.39 0.76 21.85
N HIS A 273 -3.20 0.80 20.79
CA HIS A 273 -4.06 1.94 20.50
C HIS A 273 -5.09 2.17 21.61
N ALA A 274 -5.66 1.10 22.18
CA ALA A 274 -6.56 1.20 23.32
C ALA A 274 -5.87 1.84 24.54
N ALA A 275 -4.62 1.44 24.82
CA ALA A 275 -3.83 2.00 25.91
C ALA A 275 -3.52 3.48 25.71
N ILE A 276 -3.17 3.89 24.49
CA ILE A 276 -2.98 5.30 24.14
C ILE A 276 -4.27 6.09 24.36
N LEU A 277 -5.42 5.58 23.92
CA LEU A 277 -6.71 6.24 24.13
C LEU A 277 -7.04 6.40 25.63
N MET A 278 -6.82 5.35 26.44
CA MET A 278 -7.01 5.42 27.89
C MET A 278 -6.08 6.45 28.54
N PHE A 279 -4.82 6.53 28.11
CA PHE A 279 -3.86 7.52 28.61
C PHE A 279 -4.37 8.96 28.40
N PHE A 280 -5.01 9.24 27.27
CA PHE A 280 -5.67 10.52 26.98
C PHE A 280 -7.11 10.61 27.49
N ARG A 281 -7.55 9.68 28.36
CA ARG A 281 -8.90 9.61 28.95
C ARG A 281 -10.03 9.50 27.91
N VAL A 282 -9.75 8.94 26.74
CA VAL A 282 -10.74 8.61 25.72
C VAL A 282 -11.20 7.16 25.92
N ASN A 283 -12.51 6.92 25.92
CA ASN A 283 -13.06 5.57 26.05
C ASN A 283 -12.74 4.72 24.79
N PRO A 284 -11.90 3.67 24.90
CA PRO A 284 -11.48 2.90 23.73
C PRO A 284 -12.61 2.09 23.09
N LEU A 285 -13.54 1.56 23.91
CA LEU A 285 -14.66 0.77 23.42
C LEU A 285 -15.60 1.62 22.56
N LEU A 286 -15.89 2.84 23.02
CA LEU A 286 -16.68 3.79 22.25
C LEU A 286 -15.96 4.20 20.96
N TYR A 287 -14.65 4.41 21.02
CA TYR A 287 -13.84 4.75 19.86
C TYR A 287 -13.87 3.62 18.81
N PHE A 288 -13.54 2.38 19.19
CA PHE A 288 -13.53 1.25 18.25
C PHE A 288 -14.92 0.96 17.69
N LYS A 289 -15.99 1.12 18.48
CA LYS A 289 -17.37 0.99 17.98
C LYS A 289 -17.68 2.02 16.89
N ARG A 290 -17.20 3.25 17.03
CA ARG A 290 -17.39 4.32 16.03
C ARG A 290 -16.46 4.17 14.82
N ALA A 291 -15.25 3.67 15.04
CA ALA A 291 -14.26 3.44 13.99
C ALA A 291 -14.55 2.18 13.16
N TRP A 292 -15.35 1.24 13.69
CA TRP A 292 -15.65 -0.04 13.04
C TRP A 292 -16.02 0.05 11.56
N PRO A 293 -16.92 0.96 11.11
CA PRO A 293 -17.29 1.07 9.70
C PRO A 293 -16.14 1.47 8.77
N ALA A 294 -15.06 2.06 9.30
CA ALA A 294 -13.86 2.41 8.55
C ALA A 294 -12.77 1.33 8.61
N LEU A 295 -12.91 0.35 9.53
CA LEU A 295 -11.96 -0.76 9.69
C LEU A 295 -12.32 -1.99 8.85
N ILE A 296 -13.58 -2.11 8.39
CA ILE A 296 -14.10 -3.18 7.52
C ILE A 296 -14.17 -2.74 6.06
#